data_AF-A0AAN9Y2F2-F1
#
_entry.id   AF-A0AAN9Y2F2-F1
#
_cell.length_a   1.000
_cell.length_b   1.000
_cell.length_c   1.000
_cell.angle_alpha   90.00
_cell.angle_beta   90.00
_cell.angle_gamma   90.00
#
_symmetry.space_group_name_H-M   'P 1'
#
loop_
_entity.id
_entity.type
_entity.pdbx_description
1 polymer ?
#
loop_
_entity_poly.entity_id
_entity_poly.type
_entity_poly.pdbx_seq_one_letter_code
_entity_poly.pdbx_strand_id
1 'polypeptide(L)'
;MEKVYDLLALDPEKKGAYEKCWQIPLSYTTTKNLKFDEISPSIWSVCDESVEFPTGDLDPDDWVLVNLELNVPGRVMYEQENWINIQNYLLDKEEYENISVLTRVRVVSDMFSLAEAGILSYQFVFQTIVYLEHEEAYAVWNVAFKEIDKIRSLLLRTDIFKAYQDSIDDSS
;
A
#
# COMPACT_ATOMS: atom_id res chain seq x y z
N MET A 1 -4.27 -17.38 5.25
CA MET A 1 -4.02 -17.54 3.80
C MET A 1 -4.49 -16.26 3.16
N GLU A 2 -3.59 -15.33 2.92
CA GLU A 2 -3.97 -14.04 2.36
C GLU A 2 -3.83 -14.11 0.83
N LYS A 3 -4.92 -13.84 0.12
CA LYS A 3 -4.94 -13.82 -1.35
C LYS A 3 -4.69 -12.39 -1.83
N VAL A 4 -3.53 -12.15 -2.44
CA VAL A 4 -3.24 -10.87 -3.11
C VAL A 4 -3.92 -10.89 -4.48
N TYR A 5 -4.91 -10.02 -4.69
CA TYR A 5 -5.62 -9.88 -5.98
C TYR A 5 -5.09 -8.71 -6.82
N ASP A 6 -4.95 -8.99 -8.11
CA ASP A 6 -4.83 -8.13 -9.29
C ASP A 6 -3.88 -6.91 -9.24
N LEU A 7 -2.74 -7.06 -9.92
CA LEU A 7 -2.00 -5.92 -10.49
C LEU A 7 -2.85 -5.31 -11.63
N LEU A 8 -3.48 -4.17 -11.36
CA LEU A 8 -4.34 -3.39 -12.27
C LEU A 8 -3.64 -2.81 -13.53
N ALA A 9 -2.86 -3.61 -14.26
CA ALA A 9 -2.10 -3.12 -15.43
C ALA A 9 -2.29 -3.93 -16.72
N LEU A 10 -3.17 -4.94 -16.79
CA LEU A 10 -3.32 -5.75 -18.01
C LEU A 10 -4.78 -5.80 -18.47
N ASP A 11 -5.03 -5.14 -19.60
CA ASP A 11 -6.29 -5.09 -20.36
C ASP A 11 -6.79 -6.52 -20.71
N PRO A 12 -7.94 -6.96 -20.15
CA PRO A 12 -8.45 -8.31 -20.36
C PRO A 12 -9.00 -8.56 -21.78
N GLU A 13 -9.21 -7.52 -22.61
CA GLU A 13 -9.78 -7.68 -23.97
C GLU A 13 -8.72 -8.05 -25.03
N LYS A 14 -7.43 -8.04 -24.70
CA LYS A 14 -6.32 -8.40 -25.62
C LYS A 14 -5.78 -9.82 -25.41
N LYS A 15 -6.65 -10.79 -25.14
CA LYS A 15 -6.31 -12.22 -24.95
C LYS A 15 -5.74 -12.93 -26.20
N GLY A 16 -5.56 -12.25 -27.34
CA GLY A 16 -5.25 -12.89 -28.63
C GLY A 16 -3.83 -12.73 -29.18
N ALA A 17 -2.87 -12.09 -28.49
CA ALA A 17 -1.56 -11.77 -29.12
C ALA A 17 -0.30 -11.88 -28.24
N TYR A 18 -0.37 -12.50 -27.05
CA TYR A 18 0.81 -12.72 -26.22
C TYR A 18 0.84 -14.15 -25.66
N GLU A 19 1.50 -15.07 -26.36
CA GLU A 19 1.79 -16.46 -25.92
C GLU A 19 2.78 -16.54 -24.73
N LYS A 20 3.00 -15.46 -23.98
CA LYS A 20 3.94 -15.46 -22.85
C LYS A 20 3.27 -14.96 -21.59
N CYS A 21 3.13 -15.86 -20.63
CA CYS A 21 2.87 -15.54 -19.23
C CYS A 21 4.00 -14.66 -18.70
N TRP A 22 3.66 -13.49 -18.17
CA TRP A 22 4.64 -12.62 -17.56
C TRP A 22 5.04 -13.21 -16.21
N GLN A 23 6.34 -13.27 -15.95
CA GLN A 23 6.90 -13.70 -14.68
C GLN A 23 7.28 -12.46 -13.87
N ILE A 24 6.68 -12.34 -12.70
CA ILE A 24 6.81 -11.19 -11.83
C ILE A 24 7.49 -11.63 -10.53
N PRO A 25 8.70 -11.12 -10.22
CA PRO A 25 9.36 -11.44 -8.97
C PRO A 25 8.72 -10.65 -7.82
N LEU A 26 7.93 -11.31 -6.99
CA LEU A 26 7.32 -10.71 -5.82
C LEU A 26 8.12 -11.04 -4.58
N SER A 27 8.59 -10.02 -3.89
CA SER A 27 9.15 -10.14 -2.55
C SER A 27 8.08 -9.96 -1.49
N TYR A 28 8.31 -10.48 -0.28
CA TYR A 28 7.41 -10.28 0.85
C TYR A 28 8.20 -10.21 2.16
N THR A 29 7.58 -9.61 3.17
CA THR A 29 8.07 -9.59 4.56
C THR A 29 6.87 -9.64 5.50
N THR A 30 7.11 -10.02 6.75
CA THR A 30 6.09 -10.08 7.80
C THR A 30 6.58 -9.37 9.05
N THR A 31 5.68 -9.06 9.98
CA THR A 31 6.02 -8.47 11.29
C THR A 31 7.08 -9.29 12.03
N LYS A 32 7.03 -10.62 11.93
CA LYS A 32 7.98 -11.55 12.58
C LYS A 32 9.35 -11.63 11.91
N ASN A 33 9.47 -11.24 10.65
CA ASN A 33 10.68 -11.42 9.85
C ASN A 33 10.88 -10.24 8.90
N LEU A 34 11.21 -9.08 9.48
CA LEU A 34 11.40 -7.80 8.81
C LEU A 34 12.69 -7.79 7.97
N LYS A 35 12.62 -8.39 6.78
CA LYS A 35 13.75 -8.53 5.86
C LYS A 35 13.52 -7.75 4.57
N PHE A 36 13.80 -6.45 4.64
CA PHE A 36 13.73 -5.56 3.48
C PHE A 36 14.98 -5.63 2.59
N ASP A 37 16.14 -5.99 3.16
CA ASP A 37 17.42 -6.06 2.44
C ASP A 37 17.75 -7.44 1.86
N GLU A 38 17.15 -8.51 2.40
CA GLU A 38 17.37 -9.90 1.97
C GLU A 38 16.24 -10.38 1.05
N ILE A 39 16.12 -9.70 -0.09
CA ILE A 39 15.02 -9.93 -1.03
C ILE A 39 15.24 -11.26 -1.78
N SER A 40 14.57 -12.32 -1.32
CA SER A 40 14.43 -13.60 -2.06
C SER A 40 13.03 -13.66 -2.68
N PRO A 41 12.84 -13.18 -3.91
CA PRO A 41 11.50 -13.06 -4.50
C PRO A 41 10.93 -14.43 -4.87
N SER A 42 9.65 -14.64 -4.57
CA SER A 42 8.85 -15.71 -5.17
C SER A 42 8.42 -15.26 -6.57
N ILE A 43 8.54 -16.15 -7.56
CA ILE A 43 8.11 -15.84 -8.92
C ILE A 43 6.62 -16.15 -9.04
N TRP A 44 5.82 -15.12 -9.29
CA TRP A 44 4.43 -15.29 -9.69
C TRP A 44 4.32 -15.22 -11.20
N SER A 45 3.67 -16.21 -11.83
CA SER A 45 3.29 -16.11 -13.23
C SER A 45 1.90 -15.49 -13.31
N VAL A 46 1.71 -14.46 -14.14
CA VAL A 46 0.40 -13.80 -14.32
C VAL A 46 -0.69 -14.76 -14.83
N CYS A 47 -0.30 -15.90 -15.41
CA CYS A 47 -1.21 -16.95 -15.81
C CYS A 47 -1.67 -17.85 -14.66
N ASP A 48 -0.99 -17.80 -13.52
CA ASP A 48 -1.34 -18.55 -12.32
C ASP A 48 -2.36 -17.73 -11.52
N GLU A 49 -3.39 -18.38 -10.98
CA GLU A 49 -4.43 -17.71 -10.18
C GLU A 49 -3.88 -17.09 -8.89
N SER A 50 -2.80 -17.67 -8.34
CA SER A 50 -2.19 -17.23 -7.09
C SER A 50 -0.73 -17.66 -6.98
N VAL A 51 0.02 -16.97 -6.13
CA VAL A 51 1.32 -17.40 -5.60
C VAL A 51 1.21 -17.54 -4.08
N GLU A 52 1.90 -18.55 -3.52
CA GLU A 52 1.98 -18.72 -2.08
C GLU A 52 3.33 -18.22 -1.56
N PHE A 53 3.29 -17.46 -0.46
CA PHE A 53 4.47 -17.03 0.28
C PHE A 53 4.61 -17.87 1.54
N PRO A 54 5.80 -18.46 1.82
CA PRO A 54 6.02 -19.22 3.05
C PRO A 54 6.20 -18.26 4.24
N THR A 55 5.10 -17.71 4.72
CA THR A 55 5.05 -16.75 5.84
C THR A 55 5.25 -17.41 7.20
N GLY A 56 5.07 -18.73 7.28
CA GLY A 56 4.96 -19.45 8.55
C GLY A 56 3.65 -19.15 9.27
N ASP A 57 3.60 -19.48 10.56
CA ASP A 57 2.45 -19.23 11.41
C ASP A 57 2.45 -17.77 11.88
N LEU A 58 1.46 -17.02 11.37
CA LEU A 58 1.20 -15.64 11.74
C LEU A 58 0.18 -15.56 12.86
N ASP A 59 0.42 -14.64 13.80
CA ASP A 59 -0.53 -14.29 14.84
C ASP A 59 -1.59 -13.33 14.27
N PRO A 60 -2.75 -13.17 14.92
CA PRO A 60 -3.84 -12.34 14.38
C PRO A 60 -3.49 -10.86 14.12
N ASP A 61 -2.48 -10.34 14.81
CA ASP A 61 -1.95 -8.99 14.73
C ASP A 61 -0.72 -8.85 13.81
N ASP A 62 -0.20 -9.95 13.28
CA ASP A 62 0.85 -9.91 12.27
C ASP A 62 0.30 -9.39 10.93
N TRP A 63 1.16 -8.68 10.19
CA TRP A 63 0.88 -8.25 8.83
C TRP A 63 1.86 -8.88 7.84
N VAL A 64 1.45 -8.90 6.57
CA VAL A 64 2.29 -9.26 5.42
C VAL A 64 2.35 -8.08 4.46
N LEU A 65 3.56 -7.70 4.06
CA LEU A 65 3.77 -6.74 2.97
C LEU A 65 4.41 -7.48 1.80
N VAL A 66 3.90 -7.21 0.61
CA VAL A 66 4.36 -7.80 -0.66
C VAL A 66 4.87 -6.69 -1.57
N ASN A 67 5.75 -7.04 -2.51
CA ASN A 67 6.35 -6.14 -3.49
C ASN A 67 7.12 -4.99 -2.81
N LEU A 68 8.11 -5.37 -1.99
CA LEU A 68 8.96 -4.46 -1.22
C LEU A 68 9.87 -3.61 -2.13
N GLU A 69 10.39 -2.51 -1.61
CA GLU A 69 11.42 -1.65 -2.24
C GLU A 69 11.09 -1.13 -3.65
N LEU A 70 9.80 -0.96 -3.98
CA LEU A 70 9.36 -0.47 -5.30
C LEU A 70 9.82 -1.34 -6.49
N ASN A 71 10.16 -2.61 -6.27
CA ASN A 71 10.82 -3.48 -7.26
C ASN A 71 9.98 -3.78 -8.51
N VAL A 72 8.69 -4.08 -8.32
CA VAL A 72 7.77 -4.38 -9.42
C VAL A 72 6.76 -3.24 -9.58
N PRO A 73 6.50 -2.78 -10.82
CA PRO A 73 5.45 -1.81 -11.06
C PRO A 73 4.06 -2.41 -10.80
N GLY A 74 3.25 -1.70 -10.03
CA GLY A 74 1.87 -2.04 -9.73
C GLY A 74 1.54 -1.82 -8.26
N ARG A 75 0.28 -2.09 -7.93
CA ARG A 75 -0.31 -1.86 -6.61
C ARG A 75 -0.62 -3.18 -5.94
N VAL A 76 -0.51 -3.22 -4.61
CA VAL A 76 -0.87 -4.40 -3.84
C VAL A 76 -2.16 -4.13 -3.08
N MET A 77 -3.11 -5.06 -3.18
CA MET A 77 -4.34 -5.05 -2.42
C MET A 77 -4.32 -6.22 -1.43
N TYR A 78 -4.54 -5.89 -0.17
CA TYR A 78 -4.59 -6.83 0.96
C TYR A 78 -6.03 -7.08 1.42
N GLU A 79 -6.22 -8.14 2.21
CA GLU A 79 -7.46 -8.35 2.94
C GLU A 79 -7.62 -7.27 4.04
N GLN A 80 -8.86 -7.07 4.51
CA GLN A 80 -9.18 -5.96 5.40
C GLN A 80 -8.40 -6.05 6.73
N GLU A 81 -8.25 -7.25 7.27
CA GLU A 81 -7.54 -7.54 8.51
C GLU A 81 -6.07 -7.15 8.41
N ASN A 82 -5.41 -7.46 7.29
CA ASN A 82 -4.01 -7.11 7.08
C ASN A 82 -3.84 -5.59 6.92
N TRP A 83 -4.77 -4.89 6.26
CA TRP A 83 -4.76 -3.41 6.23
C TRP A 83 -4.86 -2.80 7.62
N ILE A 84 -5.71 -3.35 8.49
CA ILE A 84 -5.84 -2.90 9.88
C ILE A 84 -4.52 -3.12 10.65
N ASN A 85 -3.89 -4.28 10.48
CA ASN A 85 -2.60 -4.57 11.12
C ASN A 85 -1.49 -3.64 10.61
N ILE A 86 -1.44 -3.35 9.31
CA ILE A 86 -0.53 -2.35 8.72
C ILE A 86 -0.81 -0.96 9.30
N GLN A 87 -2.08 -0.54 9.41
CA GLN A 87 -2.45 0.75 9.99
C GLN A 87 -1.97 0.86 11.44
N ASN A 88 -2.23 -0.15 12.27
CA ASN A 88 -1.80 -0.17 13.66
C ASN A 88 -0.28 -0.05 13.78
N TYR A 89 0.46 -0.79 12.95
CA TYR A 89 1.92 -0.76 12.93
C TYR A 89 2.50 0.60 12.48
N LEU A 90 1.85 1.25 11.51
CA LEU A 90 2.24 2.60 11.08
C LEU A 90 1.96 3.65 12.15
N LEU A 91 0.86 3.53 12.89
CA LEU A 91 0.48 4.47 13.95
C LEU A 91 1.35 4.32 15.20
N ASP A 92 2.06 3.20 15.37
CA ASP A 92 3.01 3.02 16.45
C ASP A 92 4.33 3.73 16.14
N LYS A 93 4.63 4.78 16.91
CA LYS A 93 5.82 5.62 16.74
C LYS A 93 7.14 4.85 16.93
N GLU A 94 7.14 3.79 17.72
CA GLU A 94 8.33 2.98 17.98
C GLU A 94 8.52 1.88 16.93
N GLU A 95 7.47 1.54 16.18
CA GLU A 95 7.50 0.42 15.23
C GLU A 95 7.54 0.84 13.76
N TYR A 96 6.90 1.95 13.37
CA TYR A 96 6.71 2.30 11.95
C TYR A 96 8.03 2.38 11.16
N GLU A 97 9.13 2.80 11.81
CA GLU A 97 10.46 2.92 11.17
C GLU A 97 11.04 1.58 10.74
N ASN A 98 10.58 0.48 11.33
CA ASN A 98 11.01 -0.87 10.96
C ASN A 98 10.56 -1.26 9.55
N ILE A 99 9.48 -0.67 9.02
CA ILE A 99 9.12 -0.83 7.61
C ILE A 99 10.02 0.09 6.80
N SER A 100 10.72 -0.41 5.78
CA SER A 100 11.60 0.46 4.98
C SER A 100 10.88 1.67 4.36
N VAL A 101 11.62 2.77 4.17
CA VAL A 101 11.10 4.02 3.59
C VAL A 101 10.39 3.77 2.25
N LEU A 102 10.99 2.99 1.34
CA LEU A 102 10.41 2.73 0.02
C LEU A 102 9.14 1.89 0.11
N THR A 103 9.06 0.98 1.07
CA THR A 103 7.84 0.21 1.32
C THR A 103 6.75 1.09 1.92
N ARG A 104 7.06 2.01 2.86
CA ARG A 104 6.10 2.99 3.37
C ARG A 104 5.57 3.91 2.26
N VAL A 105 6.43 4.38 1.36
CA VAL A 105 6.02 5.15 0.16
C VAL A 105 4.98 4.38 -0.65
N ARG A 106 5.21 3.07 -0.88
CA ARG A 106 4.28 2.22 -1.62
C ARG A 106 2.95 2.07 -0.88
N VAL A 107 2.99 1.72 0.41
CA VAL A 107 1.80 1.53 1.24
C VAL A 107 0.90 2.77 1.20
N VAL A 108 1.47 3.96 1.42
CA VAL A 108 0.71 5.22 1.38
C VAL A 108 0.12 5.46 -0.03
N SER A 109 0.93 5.29 -1.09
CA SER A 109 0.44 5.48 -2.46
C SER A 109 -0.69 4.51 -2.83
N ASP A 110 -0.57 3.25 -2.42
CA ASP A 110 -1.57 2.21 -2.70
C ASP A 110 -2.85 2.46 -1.93
N MET A 111 -2.77 2.83 -0.64
CA MET A 111 -3.94 3.20 0.15
C MET A 111 -4.77 4.31 -0.51
N PHE A 112 -4.13 5.42 -0.93
CA PHE A 112 -4.83 6.51 -1.62
C PHE A 112 -5.47 6.08 -2.93
N SER A 113 -4.78 5.24 -3.70
CA SER A 113 -5.26 4.82 -5.02
C SER A 113 -6.39 3.80 -4.92
N LEU A 114 -6.34 2.92 -3.91
CA LEU A 114 -7.44 2.03 -3.57
C LEU A 114 -8.64 2.80 -3.03
N ALA A 115 -8.42 3.91 -2.32
CA ALA A 115 -9.51 4.79 -1.91
C ALA A 115 -10.15 5.53 -3.09
N GLU A 116 -9.36 5.99 -4.06
CA GLU A 116 -9.87 6.56 -5.31
C GLU A 116 -10.71 5.55 -6.10
N ALA A 117 -10.31 4.27 -6.09
CA ALA A 117 -11.06 3.17 -6.68
C ALA A 117 -12.31 2.75 -5.87
N GLY A 118 -12.54 3.31 -4.68
CA GLY A 118 -13.65 2.95 -3.79
C GLY A 118 -13.49 1.59 -3.08
N ILE A 119 -12.29 1.01 -3.10
CA ILE A 119 -11.95 -0.26 -2.45
C ILE A 119 -11.68 -0.04 -0.96
N LEU A 120 -10.87 0.97 -0.64
CA LEU A 120 -10.70 1.47 0.72
C LEU A 120 -11.55 2.73 0.91
N SER A 121 -11.93 3.03 2.16
CA SER A 121 -12.57 4.31 2.45
C SER A 121 -11.51 5.40 2.63
N TYR A 122 -11.77 6.62 2.13
CA TYR A 122 -10.90 7.76 2.43
C TYR A 122 -10.80 8.03 3.94
N GLN A 123 -11.84 7.71 4.72
CA GLN A 123 -11.78 7.78 6.18
C GLN A 123 -10.66 6.89 6.74
N PHE A 124 -10.59 5.63 6.28
CA PHE A 124 -9.54 4.70 6.71
C PHE A 124 -8.15 5.23 6.33
N VAL A 125 -7.98 5.70 5.09
CA VAL A 125 -6.70 6.27 4.62
C VAL A 125 -6.30 7.49 5.45
N PHE A 126 -7.23 8.44 5.68
CA PHE A 126 -6.93 9.63 6.47
C PHE A 126 -6.63 9.30 7.93
N GLN A 127 -7.28 8.30 8.51
CA GLN A 127 -6.94 7.81 9.85
C GLN A 127 -5.54 7.17 9.90
N THR A 128 -5.12 6.49 8.83
CA THR A 128 -3.76 5.92 8.77
C THR A 128 -2.70 7.01 8.67
N ILE A 129 -2.83 7.96 7.72
CA ILE A 129 -1.77 8.95 7.45
C ILE A 129 -1.55 9.97 8.58
N VAL A 130 -2.34 9.92 9.65
CA VAL A 130 -2.03 10.64 10.90
C VAL A 130 -0.62 10.29 11.40
N TYR A 131 -0.15 9.07 11.15
CA TYR A 131 1.22 8.67 11.51
C TYR A 131 2.31 9.56 10.90
N LEU A 132 2.02 10.25 9.78
CA LEU A 132 2.97 11.13 9.12
C LEU A 132 3.49 12.23 10.05
N GLU A 133 2.76 12.61 11.11
CA GLU A 133 3.23 13.53 12.16
C GLU A 133 4.63 13.16 12.70
N HIS A 134 4.96 11.86 12.71
CA HIS A 134 6.25 11.35 13.18
C HIS A 134 7.17 10.88 12.06
N GLU A 135 6.73 10.90 10.81
CA GLU A 135 7.52 10.43 9.66
C GLU A 135 8.62 11.44 9.29
N GLU A 136 9.87 10.98 9.25
CA GLU A 136 11.01 11.84 8.88
C GLU A 136 11.38 11.74 7.40
N ALA A 137 10.96 10.69 6.69
CA ALA A 137 11.39 10.45 5.32
C ALA A 137 10.66 11.35 4.31
N TYR A 138 11.41 12.24 3.66
CA TYR A 138 10.91 13.12 2.60
C TYR A 138 10.13 12.38 1.50
N ALA A 139 10.58 11.18 1.12
CA ALA A 139 9.94 10.42 0.05
C ALA A 139 8.48 10.05 0.38
N VAL A 140 8.21 9.72 1.63
CA VAL A 140 6.87 9.35 2.12
C VAL A 140 5.99 10.60 2.16
N TRP A 141 6.47 11.70 2.75
CA TRP A 141 5.77 12.97 2.73
C TRP A 141 5.43 13.45 1.32
N ASN A 142 6.38 13.36 0.40
CA ASN A 142 6.19 13.77 -0.99
C ASN A 142 5.08 12.96 -1.69
N VAL A 143 4.93 11.66 -1.40
CA VAL A 143 3.84 10.88 -1.98
C VAL A 143 2.51 11.25 -1.34
N ALA A 144 2.46 11.39 -0.01
CA ALA A 144 1.26 11.79 0.71
C ALA A 144 0.74 13.15 0.25
N PHE A 145 1.62 14.18 0.20
CA PHE A 145 1.25 15.52 -0.25
C PHE A 145 0.71 15.54 -1.68
N LYS A 146 1.30 14.77 -2.59
CA LYS A 146 0.80 14.67 -3.96
C LYS A 146 -0.62 14.11 -4.02
N GLU A 147 -0.92 13.09 -3.23
CA GLU A 147 -2.26 12.50 -3.20
C GLU A 147 -3.28 13.42 -2.51
N ILE A 148 -2.90 14.06 -1.40
CA ILE A 148 -3.68 15.08 -0.70
C ILE A 148 -3.97 16.27 -1.63
N ASP A 149 -2.99 16.75 -2.40
CA ASP A 149 -3.18 17.85 -3.35
C ASP A 149 -4.16 17.51 -4.48
N LYS A 150 -4.15 16.26 -4.96
CA LYS A 150 -5.16 15.79 -5.92
C LYS A 150 -6.56 15.88 -5.31
N ILE A 151 -6.75 15.36 -4.09
CA ILE A 151 -8.03 15.43 -3.38
C ILE A 151 -8.46 16.89 -3.19
N ARG A 152 -7.55 17.74 -2.73
CA ARG A 152 -7.77 19.18 -2.59
C ARG A 152 -8.27 19.80 -3.89
N SER A 153 -7.64 19.46 -5.02
CA SER A 153 -8.00 20.00 -6.33
C SER A 153 -9.42 19.64 -6.77
N LEU A 154 -9.90 18.45 -6.39
CA LEU A 154 -11.27 18.01 -6.63
C LEU A 154 -12.26 18.76 -5.71
N LEU A 155 -11.87 18.99 -4.46
CA LEU A 155 -12.73 19.64 -3.46
C LEU A 155 -12.87 21.16 -3.67
N LEU A 156 -11.92 21.84 -4.32
CA LEU A 156 -11.93 23.30 -4.55
C LEU A 156 -13.23 23.85 -5.15
N ARG A 157 -14.03 23.01 -5.82
CA ARG A 157 -15.29 23.41 -6.46
C ARG A 157 -16.53 22.96 -5.69
N THR A 158 -16.36 22.57 -4.42
CA THR A 158 -17.42 22.01 -3.58
C THR A 158 -17.57 22.81 -2.30
N ASP A 159 -18.77 22.79 -1.71
CA ASP A 159 -19.05 23.44 -0.43
C ASP A 159 -18.29 22.82 0.75
N ILE A 160 -17.70 21.63 0.56
CA ILE A 160 -16.96 20.86 1.57
C ILE A 160 -15.50 21.36 1.70
N PHE A 161 -15.00 22.13 0.74
CA PHE A 161 -13.59 22.57 0.70
C PHE A 161 -13.10 23.20 2.01
N LYS A 162 -13.94 24.01 2.65
CA LYS A 162 -13.58 24.68 3.91
C LYS A 162 -13.35 23.68 5.05
N ALA A 163 -14.22 22.69 5.19
CA ALA A 163 -14.09 21.66 6.24
C ALA A 163 -12.83 20.79 6.03
N TYR A 164 -12.49 20.51 4.77
CA TYR A 164 -11.24 19.83 4.43
C TYR A 164 -10.02 20.65 4.82
N GLN A 165 -10.01 21.96 4.50
CA GLN A 165 -8.90 22.85 4.84
C GLN A 165 -8.67 22.93 6.36
N ASP A 166 -9.74 23.12 7.13
CA ASP A 166 -9.68 23.17 8.59
C ASP A 166 -9.07 21.88 9.18
N SER A 167 -9.40 20.69 8.61
CA SER A 167 -8.87 19.41 9.10
C SER A 167 -7.36 19.21 8.89
N ILE A 168 -6.80 19.79 7.83
CA ILE A 168 -5.35 19.75 7.55
C ILE A 168 -4.61 20.73 8.46
N ASP A 169 -5.18 21.92 8.65
CA ASP A 169 -4.57 22.96 9.47
C ASP A 169 -4.56 22.56 10.96
N ASP A 170 -5.59 21.85 11.44
CA ASP A 170 -5.68 21.34 12.83
C ASP A 170 -4.73 20.16 13.14
N SER A 171 -4.15 19.53 12.10
CA SER A 171 -3.19 18.42 12.25
C SER A 171 -1.72 18.85 12.09
N SER A 172 -1.47 20.18 12.04
CA SER A 172 -0.15 20.83 11.91
C SER A 172 0.30 21.49 13.22
#